data_AF-A0A8D3C7U3-F1
#
_entry.id   AF-A0A8D3C7U3-F1
#
_cell.length_a   1.000
_cell.length_b   1.000
_cell.length_c   1.000
_cell.angle_alpha   90.00
_cell.angle_beta   90.00
_cell.angle_gamma   90.00
#
_symmetry.space_group_name_H-M   'P 1'
#
loop_
_entity.id
_entity.type
_entity.pdbx_description
1 polymer ?
#
loop_
_entity_poly.entity_id
_entity_poly.type
_entity_poly.pdbx_seq_one_letter_code
_entity_poly.pdbx_strand_id
1 'polypeptide(L)'
;RRMKLKPCRLLLLLLSISAGVWSVPIDRNVGNQEVKEEAQEENADTGLYYDRYLREVIEVLETDPHFREKLQTANTEDIKSGRLSKELDLVSHHVRTRLDELKRQEVSRLRMLLKAKLDSTNTQSLQMDHASLLKQFEHLDPHNQNTFEAKDLELLISTATKDLEDYDAERHEEFKRYEMLKEHERREYLKGLDQEKRETEEKRMQELKEKHRQHPKVNAPGSVAQLREVWEETDGLDPQEFNPKTFFKLHGGHQLFLFSFLFFFFFKIPLPFFILTQRLRMREHVMKNVDANQDRLVSLEEFLKSTEKKEFSNPREWETLDAKPAYTDEELQRFEAELRDKEEELRRRAATLHEEQELLNERGKALEAQKREYQQVTVTIANPN
;
A
#
# COMPACT_ATOMS: atom_id res chain seq x y z
N ARG A 1 -22.28 -65.04 -2.43
CA ARG A 1 -20.91 -65.21 -1.86
C ARG A 1 -20.54 -63.94 -1.12
N ARG A 2 -20.71 -63.91 0.21
CA ARG A 2 -20.30 -62.77 1.06
C ARG A 2 -18.79 -62.84 1.27
N MET A 3 -18.04 -61.85 0.77
CA MET A 3 -16.64 -61.67 1.16
C MET A 3 -16.60 -61.01 2.53
N LYS A 4 -16.30 -61.80 3.56
CA LYS A 4 -15.94 -61.28 4.89
C LYS A 4 -14.58 -60.60 4.79
N LEU A 5 -14.54 -59.27 4.82
CA LEU A 5 -13.30 -58.55 5.11
C LEU A 5 -12.94 -58.80 6.59
N LYS A 6 -11.70 -59.25 6.82
CA LYS A 6 -11.17 -59.56 8.15
C LYS A 6 -10.98 -58.27 8.96
N PRO A 7 -11.30 -58.26 10.27
CA PRO A 7 -11.25 -57.07 11.13
C PRO A 7 -9.83 -56.49 11.31
N CYS A 8 -8.77 -57.23 10.98
CA CYS A 8 -7.39 -56.74 11.08
C CYS A 8 -7.00 -55.66 10.06
N ARG A 9 -7.73 -55.48 8.95
CA ARG A 9 -7.41 -54.43 7.97
C ARG A 9 -8.09 -53.09 8.25
N LEU A 10 -9.18 -53.09 9.03
CA LEU A 10 -9.83 -51.85 9.47
C LEU A 10 -9.09 -51.20 10.65
N LEU A 11 -8.47 -52.02 11.51
CA LEU A 11 -7.66 -51.53 12.63
C LEU A 11 -6.36 -50.83 12.18
N LEU A 12 -5.75 -51.30 11.09
CA LEU A 12 -4.53 -50.70 10.52
C LEU A 12 -4.75 -49.35 9.83
N LEU A 13 -5.98 -49.07 9.37
CA LEU A 13 -6.35 -47.81 8.72
C LEU A 13 -6.80 -46.74 9.75
N LEU A 14 -7.23 -47.16 10.93
CA LEU A 14 -7.53 -46.28 12.07
C LEU A 14 -6.29 -45.92 12.90
N LEU A 15 -5.21 -46.72 12.83
CA LEU A 15 -3.92 -46.44 13.48
C LEU A 15 -3.00 -45.51 12.66
N SER A 16 -3.26 -45.29 11.37
CA SER A 16 -2.46 -44.38 10.54
C SER A 16 -2.92 -42.92 10.58
N ILE A 17 -4.05 -42.61 11.23
CA ILE A 17 -4.59 -41.25 11.35
C ILE A 17 -4.29 -40.64 12.74
N SER A 18 -3.81 -41.44 13.70
CA SER A 18 -3.50 -41.00 15.07
C SER A 18 -2.02 -40.76 15.36
N ALA A 19 -1.13 -40.84 14.36
CA ALA A 19 0.29 -40.50 14.50
C ALA A 19 0.60 -39.23 13.70
N GLY A 20 0.43 -38.06 14.33
CA GLY A 20 0.77 -36.79 13.68
C GLY A 20 0.48 -35.50 14.46
N VAL A 21 0.24 -35.53 15.77
CA VAL A 21 0.33 -34.31 16.61
C VAL A 21 0.97 -34.72 17.94
N TRP A 22 2.29 -34.87 17.94
CA TRP A 22 3.09 -34.76 19.14
C TRP A 22 3.69 -33.35 19.12
N SER A 23 3.04 -32.43 19.81
CA SER A 23 3.64 -31.14 20.14
C SER A 23 4.87 -31.40 20.99
N VAL A 24 6.04 -31.07 20.46
CA VAL A 24 7.30 -31.07 21.22
C VAL A 24 7.15 -30.09 22.39
N PRO A 25 7.50 -30.46 23.63
CA PRO A 25 7.54 -29.49 24.72
C PRO A 25 8.61 -28.45 24.41
N ILE A 26 8.23 -27.17 24.37
CA ILE A 26 9.15 -26.06 24.15
C ILE A 26 10.07 -25.97 25.38
N ASP A 27 11.31 -26.38 25.19
CA ASP A 27 12.39 -26.19 26.15
C ASP A 27 12.79 -24.70 26.13
N ARG A 28 12.57 -24.03 27.26
CA ARG A 28 13.02 -22.64 27.49
C ARG A 28 14.47 -22.66 27.95
N ASN A 29 15.40 -22.82 27.01
CA ASN A 29 16.76 -22.23 27.09
C ASN A 29 17.64 -22.76 25.95
N VAL A 30 17.82 -21.97 24.89
CA VAL A 30 19.14 -21.77 24.26
C VAL A 30 19.14 -20.40 23.56
N GLY A 31 20.05 -19.54 24.01
CA GLY A 31 20.90 -18.64 23.23
C GLY A 31 20.29 -17.77 22.12
N ASN A 32 20.50 -16.46 22.28
CA ASN A 32 20.55 -15.46 21.20
C ASN A 32 21.05 -16.05 19.88
N GLN A 33 20.12 -16.38 19.00
CA GLN A 33 20.32 -16.24 17.57
C GLN A 33 19.27 -15.24 17.14
N GLU A 34 19.71 -13.99 17.06
CA GLU A 34 19.08 -12.99 16.22
C GLU A 34 18.82 -13.67 14.88
N VAL A 35 17.55 -13.96 14.62
CA VAL A 35 17.10 -14.15 13.24
C VAL A 35 17.37 -12.79 12.63
N LYS A 36 18.52 -12.68 11.98
CA LYS A 36 18.77 -11.69 10.96
C LYS A 36 17.71 -11.99 9.91
N GLU A 37 16.54 -11.39 10.08
CA GLU A 37 15.70 -11.06 8.94
C GLU A 37 16.65 -10.33 8.03
N GLU A 38 17.15 -11.05 7.01
CA GLU A 38 17.72 -10.41 5.85
C GLU A 38 16.67 -9.39 5.46
N ALA A 39 16.98 -8.12 5.72
CA ALA A 39 16.24 -7.02 5.17
C ALA A 39 16.17 -7.34 3.67
N GLN A 40 15.01 -7.84 3.22
CA GLN A 40 14.63 -7.64 1.85
C GLN A 40 14.89 -6.16 1.65
N GLU A 41 15.75 -5.82 0.68
CA GLU A 41 15.83 -4.45 0.21
C GLU A 41 14.37 -4.04 0.01
N GLU A 42 13.84 -3.24 0.94
CA GLU A 42 12.54 -2.61 0.82
C GLU A 42 12.74 -1.71 -0.39
N ASN A 43 12.51 -2.27 -1.57
CA ASN A 43 12.46 -1.53 -2.81
C ASN A 43 11.49 -0.42 -2.51
N ALA A 44 12.03 0.79 -2.44
CA ALA A 44 11.27 1.97 -2.10
C ALA A 44 10.15 2.01 -3.14
N ASP A 45 8.94 1.57 -2.79
CA ASP A 45 7.83 1.41 -3.72
C ASP A 45 7.02 2.68 -3.63
N THR A 46 6.74 3.30 -4.78
CA THR A 46 5.95 4.52 -4.86
C THR A 46 4.49 4.27 -4.45
N GLY A 47 4.08 3.01 -4.27
CA GLY A 47 2.72 2.57 -3.94
C GLY A 47 1.86 2.35 -5.18
N LEU A 48 2.42 2.60 -6.37
CA LEU A 48 1.77 2.37 -7.65
C LEU A 48 2.01 0.93 -8.11
N TYR A 49 0.96 0.25 -8.55
CA TYR A 49 1.06 -1.14 -9.05
C TYR A 49 1.85 -1.29 -10.37
N TYR A 50 2.25 -0.17 -10.98
CA TYR A 50 3.11 -0.06 -12.16
C TYR A 50 4.39 0.75 -11.88
N ASP A 51 4.76 0.98 -10.60
CA ASP A 51 5.97 1.71 -10.19
C ASP A 51 7.22 1.17 -10.89
N ARG A 52 7.37 -0.16 -10.96
CA ARG A 52 8.48 -0.80 -11.66
C ARG A 52 8.56 -0.36 -13.13
N TYR A 53 7.44 -0.36 -13.84
CA TYR A 53 7.40 0.05 -15.24
C TYR A 53 7.75 1.53 -15.42
N LEU A 54 7.21 2.38 -14.53
CA LEU A 54 7.53 3.81 -14.50
C LEU A 54 9.04 4.05 -14.33
N ARG A 55 9.67 3.36 -13.38
CA ARG A 55 11.13 3.47 -13.14
C ARG A 55 11.97 2.98 -14.29
N GLU A 56 11.67 1.80 -14.83
CA GLU A 56 12.41 1.24 -15.95
C GLU A 56 12.32 2.15 -17.19
N VAL A 57 11.16 2.79 -17.42
CA VAL A 57 10.98 3.78 -18.49
C VAL A 57 11.84 5.03 -18.24
N ILE A 58 11.81 5.59 -17.05
CA ILE A 58 12.61 6.77 -16.69
C ILE A 58 14.11 6.47 -16.81
N GLU A 59 14.57 5.33 -16.27
CA GLU A 59 15.97 4.91 -16.33
C GLU A 59 16.46 4.81 -17.78
N VAL A 60 15.65 4.22 -18.66
CA VAL A 60 15.97 4.10 -20.08
C VAL A 60 15.99 5.47 -20.78
N LEU A 61 15.02 6.34 -20.49
CA LEU A 61 14.98 7.71 -21.03
C LEU A 61 16.18 8.53 -20.58
N GLU A 62 16.60 8.37 -19.33
CA GLU A 62 17.78 9.05 -18.78
C GLU A 62 19.06 8.61 -19.47
N THR A 63 19.15 7.44 -20.10
CA THR A 63 20.37 7.05 -20.83
C THR A 63 20.66 7.94 -22.05
N ASP A 64 19.65 8.65 -22.59
CA ASP A 64 19.79 9.57 -23.71
C ASP A 64 20.18 10.98 -23.23
N PRO A 65 21.35 11.54 -23.61
CA PRO A 65 21.79 12.85 -23.12
C PRO A 65 20.86 14.01 -23.47
N HIS A 66 20.26 13.98 -24.66
CA HIS A 66 19.36 15.04 -25.12
C HIS A 66 18.06 15.00 -24.33
N PHE A 67 17.46 13.82 -24.20
CA PHE A 67 16.22 13.67 -23.43
C PHE A 67 16.43 13.97 -21.95
N ARG A 68 17.57 13.57 -21.38
CA ARG A 68 17.95 13.88 -20.00
C ARG A 68 18.00 15.39 -19.74
N GLU A 69 18.60 16.18 -20.63
CA GLU A 69 18.65 17.64 -20.48
C GLU A 69 17.24 18.25 -20.55
N LYS A 70 16.37 17.74 -21.43
CA LYS A 70 14.98 18.15 -21.52
C LYS A 70 14.19 17.79 -20.27
N LEU A 71 14.39 16.59 -19.71
CA LEU A 71 13.76 16.18 -18.47
C LEU A 71 14.19 17.07 -17.29
N GLN A 72 15.43 17.55 -17.28
CA GLN A 72 15.95 18.44 -16.22
C GLN A 72 15.47 19.90 -16.34
N THR A 73 15.19 20.36 -17.55
CA THR A 73 14.86 21.77 -17.83
C THR A 73 13.38 22.00 -18.14
N ALA A 74 12.61 20.93 -18.34
CA ALA A 74 11.18 21.01 -18.59
C ALA A 74 10.47 21.64 -17.39
N ASN A 75 9.59 22.59 -17.69
CA ASN A 75 8.65 23.10 -16.70
C ASN A 75 7.42 22.18 -16.59
N THR A 76 6.64 22.35 -15.53
CA THR A 76 5.46 21.53 -15.26
C THR A 76 4.40 21.58 -16.34
N GLU A 77 4.23 22.75 -16.95
CA GLU A 77 3.32 22.92 -18.08
C GLU A 77 3.80 22.08 -19.27
N ASP A 78 5.10 21.98 -19.53
CA ASP A 78 5.66 21.19 -20.63
C ASP A 78 5.55 19.68 -20.38
N ILE A 79 5.64 19.25 -19.12
CA ILE A 79 5.44 17.87 -18.69
C ILE A 79 3.95 17.49 -18.79
N LYS A 80 3.06 18.34 -18.26
CA LYS A 80 1.60 18.11 -18.26
C LYS A 80 0.94 18.32 -19.63
N SER A 81 1.48 19.19 -20.47
CA SER A 81 0.94 19.49 -21.82
C SER A 81 1.43 18.53 -22.91
N GLY A 82 2.21 17.50 -22.55
CA GLY A 82 2.75 16.52 -23.49
C GLY A 82 3.84 17.07 -24.42
N ARG A 83 4.43 18.24 -24.12
CA ARG A 83 5.55 18.78 -24.89
C ARG A 83 6.83 17.98 -24.66
N LEU A 84 7.12 17.60 -23.42
CA LEU A 84 8.24 16.71 -23.11
C LEU A 84 8.11 15.38 -23.88
N SER A 85 6.89 14.86 -24.00
CA SER A 85 6.63 13.63 -24.73
C SER A 85 6.97 13.70 -26.21
N LYS A 86 6.92 14.88 -26.85
CA LYS A 86 7.31 15.06 -28.25
C LYS A 86 8.82 15.00 -28.47
N GLU A 87 9.61 15.28 -27.44
CA GLU A 87 11.08 15.14 -27.50
C GLU A 87 11.49 13.66 -27.67
N LEU A 88 10.56 12.72 -27.43
CA LEU A 88 10.77 11.29 -27.66
C LEU A 88 11.11 10.96 -29.11
N ASP A 89 10.65 11.77 -30.07
CA ASP A 89 10.95 11.58 -31.50
C ASP A 89 12.43 11.85 -31.83
N LEU A 90 13.13 12.59 -30.97
CA LEU A 90 14.55 12.94 -31.13
C LEU A 90 15.49 11.97 -30.41
N VAL A 91 14.94 11.03 -29.65
CA VAL A 91 15.70 10.07 -28.84
C VAL A 91 16.37 9.03 -29.74
N SER A 92 17.56 8.57 -29.33
CA SER A 92 18.30 7.55 -30.07
C SER A 92 17.50 6.25 -30.29
N HIS A 93 17.74 5.61 -31.43
CA HIS A 93 17.03 4.39 -31.83
C HIS A 93 17.15 3.24 -30.79
N HIS A 94 18.30 3.12 -30.13
CA HIS A 94 18.50 2.09 -29.11
C HIS A 94 17.56 2.27 -27.92
N VAL A 95 17.41 3.52 -27.46
CA VAL A 95 16.50 3.87 -26.36
C VAL A 95 15.05 3.64 -26.79
N ARG A 96 14.66 4.05 -28.02
CA ARG A 96 13.33 3.76 -28.58
C ARG A 96 13.02 2.25 -28.60
N THR A 97 13.97 1.45 -29.05
CA THR A 97 13.84 -0.02 -29.10
C THR A 97 13.63 -0.61 -27.70
N ARG A 98 14.35 -0.08 -26.71
CA ARG A 98 14.25 -0.54 -25.31
C ARG A 98 12.90 -0.14 -24.69
N LEU A 99 12.41 1.07 -24.97
CA LEU A 99 11.09 1.52 -24.52
C LEU A 99 9.95 0.68 -25.11
N ASP A 100 10.05 0.32 -26.40
CA ASP A 100 9.08 -0.59 -27.02
C ASP A 100 9.08 -1.98 -26.36
N GLU A 101 10.25 -2.47 -25.96
CA GLU A 101 10.38 -3.73 -25.21
C GLU A 101 9.71 -3.64 -23.83
N LEU A 102 9.97 -2.57 -23.07
CA LEU A 102 9.36 -2.34 -21.76
C LEU A 102 7.83 -2.26 -21.87
N LYS A 103 7.30 -1.54 -22.87
CA LYS A 103 5.85 -1.47 -23.10
C LYS A 103 5.25 -2.85 -23.37
N ARG A 104 5.91 -3.66 -24.22
CA ARG A 104 5.44 -5.02 -24.52
C ARG A 104 5.45 -5.93 -23.29
N GLN A 105 6.45 -5.79 -22.42
CA GLN A 105 6.53 -6.51 -21.15
C GLN A 105 5.40 -6.09 -20.21
N GLU A 106 5.14 -4.79 -20.08
CA GLU A 106 4.06 -4.27 -19.24
C GLU A 106 2.68 -4.71 -19.75
N VAL A 107 2.40 -4.56 -21.04
CA VAL A 107 1.14 -5.06 -21.65
C VAL A 107 0.96 -6.57 -21.40
N SER A 108 2.04 -7.35 -21.48
CA SER A 108 1.99 -8.79 -21.19
C SER A 108 1.66 -9.06 -19.71
N ARG A 109 2.24 -8.29 -18.78
CA ARG A 109 1.93 -8.35 -17.35
C ARG A 109 0.45 -8.03 -17.08
N LEU A 110 -0.06 -6.95 -17.66
CA LEU A 110 -1.46 -6.52 -17.51
C LEU A 110 -2.44 -7.57 -18.05
N ARG A 111 -2.12 -8.22 -19.17
CA ARG A 111 -2.92 -9.34 -19.69
C ARG A 111 -2.94 -10.54 -18.74
N MET A 112 -1.82 -10.86 -18.09
CA MET A 112 -1.78 -11.92 -17.07
C MET A 112 -2.64 -11.58 -15.86
N LEU A 113 -2.59 -10.33 -15.38
CA LEU A 113 -3.44 -9.88 -14.26
C LEU A 113 -4.93 -9.95 -14.60
N LEU A 114 -5.31 -9.52 -15.80
CA LEU A 114 -6.68 -9.65 -16.30
C LEU A 114 -7.12 -11.13 -16.35
N LYS A 115 -6.26 -12.01 -16.86
CA LYS A 115 -6.54 -13.44 -16.91
C LYS A 115 -6.75 -14.03 -15.51
N ALA A 116 -5.86 -13.72 -14.57
CA ALA A 116 -5.96 -14.21 -13.19
C ALA A 116 -7.25 -13.71 -12.50
N LYS A 117 -7.63 -12.45 -12.71
CA LYS A 117 -8.89 -11.89 -12.20
C LYS A 117 -10.11 -12.64 -12.75
N LEU A 118 -10.13 -12.94 -14.04
CA LEU A 118 -11.23 -13.66 -14.68
C LEU A 118 -11.33 -15.13 -14.25
N ASP A 119 -10.19 -15.80 -14.13
CA ASP A 119 -10.12 -17.17 -13.63
C ASP A 119 -10.67 -17.26 -12.20
N SER A 120 -10.43 -16.23 -11.38
CA SER A 120 -10.96 -16.15 -10.00
C SER A 120 -12.47 -15.93 -9.92
N THR A 121 -13.09 -15.26 -10.90
CA THR A 121 -14.53 -14.97 -10.93
C THR A 121 -15.36 -16.06 -11.61
N ASN A 122 -14.75 -17.21 -11.93
CA ASN A 122 -15.37 -18.36 -12.61
C ASN A 122 -16.17 -17.97 -13.86
N THR A 123 -15.71 -16.94 -14.58
CA THR A 123 -16.37 -16.42 -15.79
C THR A 123 -15.82 -17.14 -17.02
N GLN A 124 -15.99 -18.46 -17.07
CA GLN A 124 -15.60 -19.27 -18.22
C GLN A 124 -16.65 -19.10 -19.33
N SER A 125 -16.37 -18.35 -20.41
CA SER A 125 -16.84 -18.64 -21.80
C SER A 125 -17.00 -17.46 -22.77
N LEU A 126 -16.57 -16.23 -22.50
CA LEU A 126 -16.64 -15.17 -23.52
C LEU A 126 -15.26 -14.92 -24.15
N GLN A 127 -15.21 -15.00 -25.49
CA GLN A 127 -14.12 -14.47 -26.30
C GLN A 127 -14.02 -12.96 -25.98
N MET A 128 -13.22 -12.63 -24.98
CA MET A 128 -13.11 -11.26 -24.50
C MET A 128 -12.04 -10.54 -25.29
N ASP A 129 -12.42 -9.36 -25.76
CA ASP A 129 -11.50 -8.44 -26.41
C ASP A 129 -10.52 -7.90 -25.35
N HIS A 130 -9.35 -8.53 -25.25
CA HIS A 130 -8.28 -8.09 -24.37
C HIS A 130 -7.90 -6.62 -24.60
N ALA A 131 -8.06 -6.09 -25.82
CA ALA A 131 -7.81 -4.68 -26.11
C ALA A 131 -8.81 -3.76 -25.39
N SER A 132 -10.09 -4.18 -25.30
CA SER A 132 -11.11 -3.43 -24.56
C SER A 132 -10.90 -3.48 -23.05
N LEU A 133 -10.41 -4.59 -22.51
CA LEU A 133 -10.09 -4.70 -21.06
C LEU A 133 -8.88 -3.88 -20.67
N LEU A 134 -7.90 -3.72 -21.58
CA LEU A 134 -6.73 -2.88 -21.31
C LEU A 134 -7.08 -1.39 -21.13
N LYS A 135 -8.26 -0.94 -21.61
CA LYS A 135 -8.73 0.44 -21.41
C LYS A 135 -8.93 0.83 -19.94
N GLN A 136 -9.00 -0.14 -19.02
CA GLN A 136 -9.07 0.15 -17.58
C GLN A 136 -7.73 0.62 -17.01
N PHE A 137 -6.63 0.46 -17.75
CA PHE A 137 -5.30 0.89 -17.35
C PHE A 137 -5.01 2.22 -18.04
N GLU A 138 -5.01 3.31 -17.26
CA GLU A 138 -4.94 4.68 -17.78
C GLU A 138 -3.50 5.08 -18.20
N HIS A 139 -2.48 4.39 -17.70
CA HIS A 139 -1.06 4.73 -17.89
C HIS A 139 -0.45 4.28 -19.23
N LEU A 140 -1.25 3.73 -20.16
CA LEU A 140 -0.79 3.24 -21.47
C LEU A 140 -1.82 3.53 -22.55
N ASP A 141 -1.38 3.71 -23.80
CA ASP A 141 -2.31 3.84 -24.92
C ASP A 141 -2.93 2.46 -25.29
N PRO A 142 -4.25 2.25 -25.13
CA PRO A 142 -4.87 0.98 -25.50
C PRO A 142 -4.91 0.72 -27.02
N HIS A 143 -4.77 1.77 -27.84
CA HIS A 143 -4.82 1.66 -29.30
C HIS A 143 -3.50 1.22 -29.92
N ASN A 144 -2.40 1.36 -29.19
CA ASN A 144 -1.08 0.97 -29.63
C ASN A 144 -0.44 0.10 -28.54
N GLN A 145 -0.20 -1.17 -28.80
CA GLN A 145 0.26 -2.11 -27.75
C GLN A 145 1.75 -2.47 -27.88
N ASN A 146 2.37 -2.11 -29.00
CA ASN A 146 3.66 -2.66 -29.38
C ASN A 146 4.78 -1.62 -29.43
N THR A 147 4.47 -0.35 -29.72
CA THR A 147 5.45 0.72 -29.77
C THR A 147 5.16 1.73 -28.67
N PHE A 148 6.19 2.18 -27.95
CA PHE A 148 6.07 3.21 -26.94
C PHE A 148 6.13 4.57 -27.62
N GLU A 149 5.07 5.36 -27.60
CA GLU A 149 4.99 6.65 -28.29
C GLU A 149 4.89 7.81 -27.32
N ALA A 150 4.96 9.05 -27.83
CA ALA A 150 4.81 10.26 -27.03
C ALA A 150 3.56 10.21 -26.13
N LYS A 151 2.45 9.71 -26.70
CA LYS A 151 1.19 9.56 -25.96
C LYS A 151 1.30 8.60 -24.78
N ASP A 152 2.09 7.53 -24.88
CA ASP A 152 2.30 6.62 -23.74
C ASP A 152 3.07 7.30 -22.62
N LEU A 153 4.10 8.09 -22.95
CA LEU A 153 4.85 8.84 -21.95
C LEU A 153 3.98 9.91 -21.27
N GLU A 154 3.14 10.58 -22.05
CA GLU A 154 2.18 11.56 -21.53
C GLU A 154 1.16 10.90 -20.58
N LEU A 155 0.58 9.77 -20.98
CA LEU A 155 -0.35 9.00 -20.14
C LEU A 155 0.33 8.47 -18.88
N LEU A 156 1.55 7.93 -19.01
CA LEU A 156 2.30 7.39 -17.88
C LEU A 156 2.61 8.46 -16.83
N ILE A 157 3.09 9.63 -17.24
CA ILE A 157 3.41 10.73 -16.30
C ILE A 157 2.13 11.31 -15.68
N SER A 158 1.11 11.59 -16.49
CA SER A 158 -0.15 12.17 -16.00
C SER A 158 -0.88 11.23 -15.04
N THR A 159 -0.94 9.94 -15.36
CA THR A 159 -1.56 8.92 -14.51
C THR A 159 -0.75 8.71 -13.24
N ALA A 160 0.58 8.63 -13.31
CA ALA A 160 1.41 8.51 -12.12
C ALA A 160 1.28 9.70 -11.17
N THR A 161 1.18 10.92 -11.72
CA THR A 161 0.98 12.14 -10.92
C THR A 161 -0.35 12.10 -10.19
N LYS A 162 -1.44 11.81 -10.92
CA LYS A 162 -2.80 11.71 -10.38
C LYS A 162 -2.93 10.59 -9.35
N ASP A 163 -2.50 9.38 -9.68
CA ASP A 163 -2.64 8.21 -8.82
C ASP A 163 -1.89 8.41 -7.50
N LEU A 164 -0.76 9.11 -7.51
CA LEU A 164 -0.03 9.40 -6.30
C LEU A 164 -0.65 10.50 -5.44
N GLU A 165 -1.32 11.48 -6.04
CA GLU A 165 -2.13 12.46 -5.31
C GLU A 165 -3.33 11.78 -4.65
N ASP A 166 -4.02 10.91 -5.40
CA ASP A 166 -5.14 10.11 -4.91
C ASP A 166 -4.68 9.18 -3.77
N TYR A 167 -3.51 8.54 -3.90
CA TYR A 167 -2.92 7.71 -2.85
C TYR A 167 -2.65 8.51 -1.57
N ASP A 168 -2.00 9.67 -1.67
CA ASP A 168 -1.74 10.51 -0.49
C ASP A 168 -3.05 10.96 0.18
N ALA A 169 -4.05 11.37 -0.63
CA ALA A 169 -5.35 11.81 -0.13
C ALA A 169 -6.14 10.68 0.55
N GLU A 170 -6.16 9.48 -0.03
CA GLU A 170 -6.80 8.30 0.57
C GLU A 170 -6.16 7.97 1.92
N ARG A 171 -4.83 8.00 2.00
CA ARG A 171 -4.10 7.76 3.26
C ARG A 171 -4.42 8.80 4.34
N HIS A 172 -4.64 10.06 3.97
CA HIS A 172 -5.08 11.11 4.90
C HIS A 172 -6.47 10.83 5.45
N GLU A 173 -7.41 10.43 4.59
CA GLU A 173 -8.77 10.08 4.99
C GLU A 173 -8.82 8.78 5.81
N GLU A 174 -8.01 7.77 5.48
CA GLU A 174 -7.85 6.55 6.27
C GLU A 174 -7.33 6.87 7.67
N PHE A 175 -6.29 7.69 7.78
CA PHE A 175 -5.75 8.11 9.07
C PHE A 175 -6.78 8.89 9.90
N LYS A 176 -7.51 9.81 9.26
CA LYS A 176 -8.59 10.56 9.91
C LYS A 176 -9.67 9.62 10.43
N ARG A 177 -10.12 8.66 9.62
CA ARG A 177 -11.11 7.64 10.03
C ARG A 177 -10.59 6.75 11.15
N TYR A 178 -9.33 6.35 11.11
CA TYR A 178 -8.70 5.58 12.19
C TYR A 178 -8.71 6.34 13.52
N GLU A 179 -8.31 7.61 13.51
CA GLU A 179 -8.31 8.44 14.72
C GLU A 179 -9.73 8.73 15.22
N MET A 180 -10.71 8.89 14.33
CA MET A 180 -12.13 9.00 14.69
C MET A 180 -12.67 7.70 15.31
N LEU A 181 -12.34 6.54 14.73
CA LEU A 181 -12.76 5.23 15.25
C LEU A 181 -12.18 4.98 16.64
N LYS A 182 -10.89 5.25 16.83
CA LYS A 182 -10.22 5.14 18.12
C LYS A 182 -10.86 6.02 19.20
N GLU A 183 -11.24 7.25 18.85
CA GLU A 183 -11.96 8.14 19.77
C GLU A 183 -13.41 7.68 20.03
N HIS A 184 -14.10 7.17 19.01
CA HIS A 184 -15.43 6.58 19.15
C HIS A 184 -15.40 5.40 20.14
N GLU A 185 -14.50 4.44 19.94
CA GLU A 185 -14.29 3.31 20.85
C GLU A 185 -13.98 3.77 22.27
N ARG A 186 -13.15 4.83 22.42
CA ARG A 186 -12.87 5.43 23.73
C ARG A 186 -14.15 5.98 24.37
N ARG A 187 -14.99 6.70 23.61
CA ARG A 187 -16.26 7.26 24.11
C ARG A 187 -17.24 6.17 24.51
N GLU A 188 -17.37 5.11 23.72
CA GLU A 188 -18.22 3.94 24.04
C GLU A 188 -17.71 3.20 25.28
N TYR A 189 -16.40 2.97 25.38
CA TYR A 189 -15.78 2.37 26.55
C TYR A 189 -16.08 3.15 27.83
N LEU A 190 -15.93 4.48 27.79
CA LEU A 190 -16.23 5.34 28.93
C LEU A 190 -17.71 5.31 29.30
N LYS A 191 -18.64 5.28 28.32
CA LYS A 191 -20.09 5.18 28.60
C LYS A 191 -20.45 3.94 29.42
N GLY A 192 -19.71 2.85 29.29
CA GLY A 192 -19.93 1.61 30.05
C GLY A 192 -19.39 1.61 31.49
N LEU A 193 -18.69 2.67 31.93
CA LEU A 193 -18.02 2.72 33.23
C LEU A 193 -18.75 3.58 34.28
N ASP A 194 -18.59 3.19 35.55
CA ASP A 194 -19.02 3.98 36.72
C ASP A 194 -18.27 5.33 36.78
N GLN A 195 -18.84 6.33 37.45
CA GLN A 195 -18.29 7.70 37.51
C GLN A 195 -16.83 7.76 38.00
N GLU A 196 -16.51 7.07 39.10
CA GLU A 196 -15.15 7.06 39.66
C GLU A 196 -14.12 6.41 38.72
N LYS A 197 -14.53 5.32 38.05
CA LYS A 197 -13.68 4.63 37.07
C LYS A 197 -13.47 5.47 35.81
N ARG A 198 -14.52 6.16 35.33
CA ARG A 198 -14.42 7.09 34.20
C ARG A 198 -13.40 8.18 34.45
N GLU A 199 -13.47 8.85 35.60
CA GLU A 199 -12.52 9.92 35.95
C GLU A 199 -11.08 9.40 36.08
N THR A 200 -10.90 8.19 36.60
CA THR A 200 -9.58 7.56 36.72
C THR A 200 -8.98 7.24 35.35
N GLU A 201 -9.77 6.63 34.45
CA GLU A 201 -9.33 6.33 33.09
C GLU A 201 -9.08 7.59 32.26
N GLU A 202 -9.92 8.62 32.39
CA GLU A 202 -9.68 9.91 31.71
C GLU A 202 -8.36 10.56 32.12
N LYS A 203 -8.04 10.56 33.43
CA LYS A 203 -6.74 11.04 33.93
C LYS A 203 -5.58 10.21 33.39
N ARG A 204 -5.69 8.88 33.44
CA ARG A 204 -4.67 7.97 32.89
C ARG A 204 -4.42 8.24 31.40
N MET A 205 -5.47 8.46 30.62
CA MET A 205 -5.36 8.77 29.19
C MET A 205 -4.73 10.14 28.94
N GLN A 206 -5.05 11.15 29.75
CA GLN A 206 -4.37 12.45 29.69
C GLN A 206 -2.89 12.34 30.02
N GLU A 207 -2.52 11.57 31.06
CA GLU A 207 -1.12 11.31 31.41
C GLU A 207 -0.37 10.58 30.28
N LEU A 208 -1.00 9.60 29.64
CA LEU A 208 -0.41 8.90 28.48
C LEU A 208 -0.20 9.85 27.30
N LYS A 209 -1.18 10.72 26.99
CA LYS A 209 -1.04 11.76 25.96
C LYS A 209 0.10 12.72 26.27
N GLU A 210 0.22 13.15 27.52
CA GLU A 210 1.29 14.05 27.94
C GLU A 210 2.67 13.37 27.87
N LYS A 211 2.76 12.09 28.26
CA LYS A 211 3.98 11.29 28.08
C LYS A 211 4.36 11.13 26.60
N HIS A 212 3.40 10.92 25.71
CA HIS A 212 3.67 10.83 24.27
C HIS A 212 4.13 12.15 23.67
N ARG A 213 3.63 13.29 24.18
CA ARG A 213 4.13 14.63 23.80
C ARG A 213 5.57 14.87 24.23
N GLN A 214 6.02 14.20 25.29
CA GLN A 214 7.40 14.24 25.76
C GLN A 214 8.29 13.30 24.92
N HIS A 215 8.44 13.62 23.64
CA HIS A 215 9.41 12.97 22.76
C HIS A 215 10.66 13.84 22.60
N PRO A 216 11.83 13.24 22.31
CA PRO A 216 13.01 13.99 21.88
C PRO A 216 12.66 14.91 20.71
N LYS A 217 13.36 16.04 20.62
CA LYS A 217 13.15 16.99 19.52
C LYS A 217 13.46 16.30 18.19
N VAL A 218 12.49 16.32 17.29
CA VAL A 218 12.60 15.80 15.94
C VAL A 218 12.95 16.96 15.01
N ASN A 219 13.99 16.78 14.19
CA ASN A 219 14.36 17.78 13.19
C ASN A 219 13.25 17.94 12.14
N ALA A 220 13.01 19.17 11.69
CA ALA A 220 12.01 19.40 10.66
C ALA A 220 12.44 18.76 9.33
N PRO A 221 11.53 18.11 8.61
CA PRO A 221 11.80 17.52 7.30
C PRO A 221 12.33 18.55 6.31
N GLY A 222 13.43 18.23 5.63
CA GLY A 222 14.11 19.11 4.68
C GLY A 222 14.93 20.25 5.30
N SER A 223 15.03 20.32 6.63
CA SER A 223 15.83 21.37 7.30
C SER A 223 17.32 21.06 7.30
N VAL A 224 18.16 22.10 7.45
CA VAL A 224 19.62 21.94 7.50
C VAL A 224 20.07 20.98 8.61
N ALA A 225 19.40 20.99 9.75
CA ALA A 225 19.72 20.10 10.86
C ALA A 225 19.46 18.63 10.50
N GLN A 226 18.33 18.35 9.84
CA GLN A 226 17.99 17.01 9.39
C GLN A 226 18.94 16.52 8.30
N LEU A 227 19.27 17.36 7.31
CA LEU A 227 20.17 16.94 6.22
C LEU A 227 21.60 16.71 6.73
N ARG A 228 22.05 17.48 7.71
CA ARG A 228 23.35 17.26 8.37
C ARG A 228 23.38 15.99 9.20
N GLU A 229 22.29 15.67 9.90
CA GLU A 229 22.16 14.41 10.64
C GLU A 229 22.29 13.20 9.68
N VAL A 230 21.62 13.24 8.53
CA VAL A 230 21.78 12.20 7.48
C VAL A 230 23.21 12.14 6.95
N TRP A 231 23.82 13.30 6.67
CA TRP A 231 25.20 13.40 6.19
C TRP A 231 26.22 12.81 7.18
N GLU A 232 26.00 13.00 8.47
CA GLU A 232 26.86 12.46 9.53
C GLU A 232 26.59 10.97 9.77
N GLU A 233 25.34 10.62 10.04
CA GLU A 233 24.98 9.27 10.53
C GLU A 233 24.86 8.23 9.42
N THR A 234 24.39 8.62 8.24
CA THR A 234 24.17 7.71 7.12
C THR A 234 25.35 7.71 6.17
N ASP A 235 25.87 8.89 5.82
CA ASP A 235 26.98 9.00 4.87
C ASP A 235 28.36 8.90 5.54
N GLY A 236 28.43 9.06 6.87
CA GLY A 236 29.69 9.02 7.60
C GLY A 236 30.62 10.20 7.28
N LEU A 237 30.07 11.31 6.81
CA LEU A 237 30.81 12.50 6.38
C LEU A 237 30.84 13.56 7.48
N ASP A 238 31.87 14.42 7.48
CA ASP A 238 32.04 15.46 8.50
C ASP A 238 30.88 16.48 8.45
N PRO A 239 30.14 16.72 9.55
CA PRO A 239 29.07 17.71 9.62
C PRO A 239 29.50 19.13 9.24
N GLN A 240 30.78 19.50 9.47
CA GLN A 240 31.32 20.82 9.16
C GLN A 240 31.54 21.03 7.66
N GLU A 241 31.65 19.95 6.89
CA GLU A 241 31.82 19.97 5.44
C GLU A 241 30.50 19.84 4.67
N PHE A 242 29.36 19.90 5.38
CA PHE A 242 28.04 19.77 4.78
C PHE A 242 27.85 20.74 3.61
N ASN A 243 27.60 20.18 2.43
CA ASN A 243 27.32 20.93 1.22
C ASN A 243 26.02 20.43 0.58
N PRO A 244 24.99 21.28 0.44
CA PRO A 244 23.69 20.85 -0.08
C PRO A 244 23.77 20.30 -1.50
N LYS A 245 24.64 20.86 -2.36
CA LYS A 245 24.82 20.37 -3.72
C LYS A 245 25.45 18.97 -3.76
N THR A 246 26.41 18.71 -2.87
CA THR A 246 27.03 17.38 -2.75
C THR A 246 26.06 16.39 -2.15
N PHE A 247 25.34 16.79 -1.09
CA PHE A 247 24.26 16.00 -0.49
C PHE A 247 23.23 15.56 -1.55
N PHE A 248 22.74 16.50 -2.35
CA PHE A 248 21.78 16.20 -3.41
C PHE A 248 22.34 15.21 -4.44
N LYS A 249 23.61 15.33 -4.83
CA LYS A 249 24.24 14.40 -5.79
C LYS A 249 24.48 13.01 -5.22
N LEU A 250 24.77 12.92 -3.92
CA LEU A 250 25.00 11.65 -3.24
C LEU A 250 23.70 10.84 -3.10
N HIS A 251 22.59 11.55 -2.83
CA HIS A 251 21.28 10.95 -2.52
C HIS A 251 20.30 10.93 -3.69
N GLY A 252 20.48 11.79 -4.69
CA GLY A 252 19.59 11.96 -5.85
C GLY A 252 20.23 11.45 -7.13
N GLY A 253 20.66 10.17 -7.12
CA GLY A 253 21.34 9.48 -8.22
C GLY A 253 21.35 10.23 -9.56
N HIS A 254 22.54 10.68 -9.97
CA HIS A 254 22.82 11.32 -11.25
C HIS A 254 22.06 12.58 -11.70
N GLN A 255 21.08 13.14 -10.97
CA GLN A 255 20.63 14.57 -11.01
C GLN A 255 19.14 14.82 -10.69
N LEU A 256 18.31 13.79 -10.47
CA LEU A 256 16.90 13.94 -10.06
C LEU A 256 16.69 13.29 -8.69
N PHE A 257 16.14 14.04 -7.74
CA PHE A 257 15.79 13.48 -6.45
C PHE A 257 14.49 12.69 -6.61
N LEU A 258 14.61 11.39 -6.85
CA LEU A 258 13.44 10.53 -6.95
C LEU A 258 12.75 10.45 -5.59
N PHE A 259 11.44 10.68 -5.61
CA PHE A 259 10.43 10.50 -4.57
C PHE A 259 10.71 9.39 -3.54
N SER A 260 11.28 8.28 -4.00
CA SER A 260 11.59 7.11 -3.19
C SER A 260 12.76 7.26 -2.21
N PHE A 261 13.76 8.08 -2.53
CA PHE A 261 14.93 8.24 -1.65
C PHE A 261 14.59 9.01 -0.38
N LEU A 262 13.72 10.02 -0.48
CA LEU A 262 13.26 10.78 0.67
C LEU A 262 12.57 9.88 1.72
N PHE A 263 11.89 8.81 1.28
CA PHE A 263 11.17 7.86 2.15
C PHE A 263 12.07 7.11 3.15
N PHE A 264 13.34 6.87 2.80
CA PHE A 264 14.27 6.05 3.58
C PHE A 264 14.90 6.80 4.77
N PHE A 265 15.15 8.11 4.64
CA PHE A 265 16.00 8.85 5.59
C PHE A 265 15.31 9.33 6.87
N PHE A 266 13.98 9.29 6.93
CA PHE A 266 13.29 10.06 7.98
C PHE A 266 13.34 9.45 9.39
N PHE A 267 13.46 8.13 9.59
CA PHE A 267 13.52 7.57 10.96
C PHE A 267 14.13 6.15 11.06
N LYS A 268 14.96 5.95 12.10
CA LYS A 268 15.64 4.70 12.52
C LYS A 268 14.82 3.80 13.48
N ILE A 269 13.48 3.76 13.44
CA ILE A 269 12.68 2.94 14.37
C ILE A 269 11.59 2.17 13.62
N PRO A 270 11.37 0.86 13.88
CA PRO A 270 10.26 0.10 13.32
C PRO A 270 9.03 0.13 14.25
N LEU A 271 7.95 0.79 13.82
CA LEU A 271 6.58 0.65 14.35
C LEU A 271 5.55 0.82 13.22
N PRO A 272 4.48 0.00 13.16
CA PRO A 272 3.90 -0.44 11.88
C PRO A 272 2.85 0.48 11.21
N PHE A 273 2.44 1.63 11.79
CA PHE A 273 1.44 2.50 11.12
C PHE A 273 1.60 4.02 11.39
N PHE A 274 1.87 4.39 12.65
CA PHE A 274 2.14 5.78 13.04
C PHE A 274 3.32 6.37 12.28
N ILE A 275 4.36 5.56 12.06
CA ILE A 275 5.54 5.93 11.29
C ILE A 275 5.18 6.16 9.83
N LEU A 276 4.33 5.31 9.22
CA LEU A 276 3.96 5.48 7.82
C LEU A 276 3.20 6.79 7.59
N THR A 277 2.26 7.13 8.48
CA THR A 277 1.54 8.41 8.43
C THR A 277 2.47 9.60 8.70
N GLN A 278 3.39 9.48 9.67
CA GLN A 278 4.38 10.53 9.92
C GLN A 278 5.33 10.70 8.74
N ARG A 279 5.78 9.62 8.11
CA ARG A 279 6.60 9.65 6.88
C ARG A 279 5.86 10.36 5.75
N LEU A 280 4.57 10.06 5.54
CA LEU A 280 3.76 10.77 4.55
C LEU A 280 3.67 12.27 4.84
N ARG A 281 3.37 12.67 6.09
CA ARG A 281 3.35 14.10 6.47
C ARG A 281 4.70 14.79 6.27
N MET A 282 5.80 14.11 6.63
CA MET A 282 7.14 14.65 6.43
C MET A 282 7.47 14.83 4.95
N ARG A 283 7.12 13.83 4.15
CA ARG A 283 7.26 13.86 2.70
C ARG A 283 6.46 15.01 2.08
N GLU A 284 5.17 15.11 2.38
CA GLU A 284 4.33 16.21 1.89
C GLU A 284 4.86 17.57 2.29
N HIS A 285 5.36 17.70 3.53
CA HIS A 285 5.98 18.94 3.98
C HIS A 285 7.19 19.31 3.14
N VAL A 286 8.08 18.35 2.85
CA VAL A 286 9.23 18.59 1.98
C VAL A 286 8.79 18.95 0.57
N MET A 287 7.89 18.17 -0.04
CA MET A 287 7.42 18.44 -1.40
C MET A 287 6.79 19.83 -1.49
N LYS A 288 5.86 20.16 -0.59
CA LYS A 288 5.23 21.49 -0.55
C LYS A 288 6.23 22.65 -0.42
N ASN A 289 7.35 22.44 0.26
CA ASN A 289 8.34 23.49 0.51
C ASN A 289 9.45 23.56 -0.54
N VAL A 290 9.76 22.43 -1.19
CA VAL A 290 10.92 22.27 -2.08
C VAL A 290 10.49 22.19 -3.54
N ASP A 291 9.50 21.34 -3.84
CA ASP A 291 8.90 21.21 -5.17
C ASP A 291 8.05 22.47 -5.46
N ALA A 292 8.68 23.44 -6.11
CA ALA A 292 8.07 24.74 -6.38
C ALA A 292 7.09 24.67 -7.55
N ASN A 293 7.28 23.69 -8.43
CA ASN A 293 6.62 23.58 -9.71
C ASN A 293 5.41 22.60 -9.63
N GLN A 294 5.36 21.75 -8.60
CA GLN A 294 4.33 20.74 -8.33
C GLN A 294 4.28 19.62 -9.39
N ASP A 295 5.45 19.16 -9.85
CA ASP A 295 5.60 17.96 -10.69
C ASP A 295 5.91 16.69 -9.89
N ARG A 296 5.98 16.79 -8.56
CA ARG A 296 6.28 15.70 -7.62
C ARG A 296 7.68 15.11 -7.82
N LEU A 297 8.55 15.82 -8.51
CA LEU A 297 9.99 15.64 -8.58
C LEU A 297 10.66 16.83 -7.91
N VAL A 298 11.93 16.66 -7.52
CA VAL A 298 12.72 17.78 -7.01
C VAL A 298 13.98 17.89 -7.86
N SER A 299 14.07 18.97 -8.62
CA SER A 299 15.26 19.31 -9.36
C SER A 299 16.36 19.83 -8.44
N LEU A 300 17.62 19.75 -8.89
CA LEU A 300 18.75 20.32 -8.15
C LEU A 300 18.56 21.83 -7.93
N GLU A 301 17.99 22.54 -8.91
CA GLU A 301 17.75 23.98 -8.80
C GLU A 301 16.72 24.31 -7.72
N GLU A 302 15.61 23.59 -7.69
CA GLU A 302 14.57 23.74 -6.66
C GLU A 302 15.10 23.42 -5.26
N PHE A 303 15.83 22.32 -5.14
CA PHE A 303 16.48 21.95 -3.90
C PHE A 303 17.43 23.06 -3.41
N LEU A 304 18.33 23.55 -4.25
CA LEU A 304 19.25 24.63 -3.86
C LEU A 304 18.49 25.92 -3.49
N LYS A 305 17.49 26.32 -4.27
CA LYS A 305 16.64 27.47 -3.93
C LYS A 305 15.92 27.29 -2.60
N SER A 306 15.49 26.07 -2.27
CA SER A 306 14.86 25.78 -0.98
C SER A 306 15.83 25.98 0.19
N THR A 307 17.13 25.73 -0.02
CA THR A 307 18.14 25.92 1.04
C THR A 307 18.42 27.39 1.35
N GLU A 308 18.07 28.31 0.45
CA GLU A 308 18.20 29.76 0.66
C GLU A 308 17.04 30.33 1.50
N LYS A 309 15.97 29.57 1.69
CA LYS A 309 14.79 29.99 2.45
C LYS A 309 15.11 30.05 3.95
N LYS A 310 14.46 30.95 4.68
CA LYS A 310 14.69 31.12 6.13
C LYS A 310 14.30 29.86 6.91
N GLU A 311 13.29 29.17 6.42
CA GLU A 311 12.74 27.93 6.96
C GLU A 311 13.76 26.78 6.92
N PHE A 312 14.73 26.81 6.01
CA PHE A 312 15.79 25.80 5.92
C PHE A 312 16.77 25.89 7.10
N SER A 313 17.19 27.11 7.43
CA SER A 313 18.18 27.36 8.49
C SER A 313 17.56 27.47 9.88
N ASN A 314 16.33 28.01 9.96
CA ASN A 314 15.59 28.19 11.21
C ASN A 314 14.19 27.57 11.06
N PRO A 315 14.09 26.23 10.99
CA PRO A 315 12.80 25.58 10.90
C PRO A 315 11.99 25.81 12.17
N ARG A 316 10.66 25.89 12.01
CA ARG A 316 9.75 25.66 13.15
C ARG A 316 9.92 24.22 13.60
N GLU A 317 9.75 23.98 14.89
CA GLU A 317 9.81 22.61 15.43
C GLU A 317 8.77 21.72 14.73
N TRP A 318 9.16 20.47 14.45
CA TRP A 318 8.26 19.53 13.79
C TRP A 318 7.12 19.13 14.73
N GLU A 319 5.90 19.46 14.33
CA GLU A 319 4.69 19.07 15.06
C GLU A 319 4.30 17.62 14.73
N THR A 320 4.44 16.73 15.71
CA THR A 320 4.01 15.32 15.63
C THR A 320 2.47 15.20 15.52
N LEU A 321 1.95 13.99 15.24
CA LEU A 321 0.49 13.77 15.10
C LEU A 321 -0.30 14.20 16.34
N ASP A 322 0.31 14.14 17.52
CA ASP A 322 -0.36 14.44 18.79
C ASP A 322 -0.57 15.95 19.04
N ALA A 323 0.03 16.81 18.20
CA ALA A 323 -0.03 18.26 18.36
C ALA A 323 -1.35 18.89 17.87
N LYS A 324 -1.97 18.32 16.82
CA LYS A 324 -3.21 18.84 16.22
C LYS A 324 -4.21 17.70 15.99
N PRO A 325 -5.49 17.88 16.35
CA PRO A 325 -6.53 16.92 16.03
C PRO A 325 -6.62 16.68 14.52
N ALA A 326 -6.75 15.42 14.10
CA ALA A 326 -6.91 15.04 12.69
C ALA A 326 -8.31 15.34 12.14
N TYR A 327 -9.29 15.55 13.02
CA TYR A 327 -10.69 15.78 12.70
C TYR A 327 -11.32 16.80 13.66
N THR A 328 -12.46 17.32 13.26
CA THR A 328 -13.34 18.18 14.06
C THR A 328 -14.42 17.37 14.78
N ASP A 329 -14.98 17.90 15.87
CA ASP A 329 -16.08 17.21 16.57
C ASP A 329 -17.31 16.99 15.67
N GLU A 330 -17.57 17.87 14.70
CA GLU A 330 -18.65 17.70 13.72
C GLU A 330 -18.39 16.51 12.78
N GLU A 331 -17.15 16.35 12.31
CA GLU A 331 -16.75 15.19 11.50
C GLU A 331 -16.89 13.89 12.30
N LEU A 332 -16.47 13.88 13.57
CA LEU A 332 -16.62 12.72 14.44
C LEU A 332 -18.10 12.36 14.63
N GLN A 333 -18.98 13.33 14.88
CA GLN A 333 -20.42 13.06 15.01
C GLN A 333 -21.04 12.47 13.74
N ARG A 334 -20.63 12.95 12.56
CA ARG A 334 -21.05 12.38 11.27
C ARG A 334 -20.54 10.96 11.10
N PHE A 335 -19.27 10.71 11.43
CA PHE A 335 -18.67 9.39 11.37
C PHE A 335 -19.36 8.39 12.32
N GLU A 336 -19.68 8.80 13.55
CA GLU A 336 -20.44 7.97 14.48
C GLU A 336 -21.87 7.68 13.99
N ALA A 337 -22.49 8.60 13.25
CA ALA A 337 -23.77 8.33 12.59
C ALA A 337 -23.64 7.30 11.47
N GLU A 338 -22.62 7.44 10.61
CA GLU A 338 -22.31 6.47 9.55
C GLU A 338 -22.03 5.06 10.13
N LEU A 339 -21.32 4.98 11.26
CA LEU A 339 -21.06 3.70 11.95
C LEU A 339 -22.36 3.03 12.42
N ARG A 340 -23.28 3.79 13.01
CA ARG A 340 -24.58 3.25 13.45
C ARG A 340 -25.40 2.76 12.27
N ASP A 341 -25.46 3.52 11.18
CA ASP A 341 -26.19 3.13 9.97
C ASP A 341 -25.62 1.83 9.37
N LYS A 342 -24.27 1.72 9.31
CA LYS A 342 -23.59 0.49 8.87
C LYS A 342 -23.83 -0.69 9.80
N GLU A 343 -23.83 -0.49 11.11
CA GLU A 343 -24.11 -1.54 12.09
C GLU A 343 -25.54 -2.08 11.90
N GLU A 344 -26.52 -1.20 11.69
CA GLU A 344 -27.89 -1.59 11.40
C GLU A 344 -28.01 -2.36 10.08
N GLU A 345 -27.33 -1.91 9.02
CA GLU A 345 -27.31 -2.60 7.73
C GLU A 345 -26.71 -4.00 7.86
N LEU A 346 -25.57 -4.13 8.53
CA LEU A 346 -24.91 -5.41 8.81
C LEU A 346 -25.79 -6.32 9.65
N ARG A 347 -26.50 -5.79 10.64
CA ARG A 347 -27.44 -6.55 11.48
C ARG A 347 -28.61 -7.09 10.65
N ARG A 348 -29.18 -6.29 9.74
CA ARG A 348 -30.23 -6.74 8.82
C ARG A 348 -29.71 -7.83 7.89
N ARG A 349 -28.52 -7.64 7.31
CA ARG A 349 -27.89 -8.64 6.43
C ARG A 349 -27.55 -9.94 7.16
N ALA A 350 -27.11 -9.86 8.41
CA ALA A 350 -26.87 -11.03 9.24
C ALA A 350 -28.16 -11.80 9.51
N ALA A 351 -29.27 -11.10 9.78
CA ALA A 351 -30.58 -11.72 9.95
C ALA A 351 -31.05 -12.44 8.67
N THR A 352 -30.95 -11.79 7.50
CA THR A 352 -31.33 -12.41 6.23
C THR A 352 -30.48 -13.64 5.90
N LEU A 353 -29.15 -13.57 6.12
CA LEU A 353 -28.26 -14.72 5.92
C LEU A 353 -28.59 -15.86 6.87
N HIS A 354 -28.99 -15.55 8.10
CA HIS A 354 -29.41 -16.56 9.06
C HIS A 354 -30.67 -17.29 8.58
N GLU A 355 -31.69 -16.56 8.12
CA GLU A 355 -32.92 -17.11 7.54
C GLU A 355 -32.63 -17.99 6.31
N GLU A 356 -31.77 -17.52 5.39
CA GLU A 356 -31.35 -18.30 4.23
C GLU A 356 -30.65 -19.61 4.64
N GLN A 357 -29.81 -19.56 5.67
CA GLN A 357 -29.13 -20.75 6.16
C GLN A 357 -30.09 -21.75 6.81
N GLU A 358 -31.12 -21.29 7.52
CA GLU A 358 -32.18 -22.16 8.04
C GLU A 358 -32.95 -22.84 6.90
N LEU A 359 -33.35 -22.08 5.87
CA LEU A 359 -34.05 -22.62 4.70
C LEU A 359 -33.20 -23.66 3.95
N LEU A 360 -31.91 -23.39 3.77
CA LEU A 360 -30.99 -24.35 3.16
C LEU A 360 -30.84 -25.63 3.99
N ASN A 361 -30.79 -25.51 5.32
CA ASN A 361 -30.75 -26.66 6.22
C ASN A 361 -32.03 -27.50 6.13
N GLU A 362 -33.20 -26.87 6.08
CA GLU A 362 -34.48 -27.57 5.90
C GLU A 362 -34.53 -28.29 4.55
N ARG A 363 -34.13 -27.62 3.47
CA ARG A 363 -34.03 -28.21 2.13
C ARG A 363 -33.06 -29.38 2.10
N GLY A 364 -31.93 -29.27 2.81
CA GLY A 364 -30.95 -30.36 2.98
C GLY A 364 -31.57 -31.58 3.66
N LYS A 365 -32.29 -31.38 4.78
CA LYS A 365 -33.01 -32.47 5.49
C LYS A 365 -34.05 -33.14 4.60
N ALA A 366 -34.82 -32.35 3.83
CA ALA A 366 -35.82 -32.89 2.90
C ALA A 366 -35.17 -33.74 1.79
N LEU A 367 -34.05 -33.28 1.25
CA LEU A 367 -33.33 -33.99 0.20
C LEU A 367 -32.69 -35.30 0.70
N GLU A 368 -32.19 -35.31 1.95
CA GLU A 368 -31.74 -36.53 2.61
C GLU A 368 -32.89 -37.52 2.85
N ALA A 369 -34.05 -37.04 3.29
CA ALA A 369 -35.24 -37.89 3.47
C ALA A 369 -35.66 -38.52 2.14
N GLN A 370 -35.75 -37.72 1.07
CA GLN A 370 -36.06 -38.20 -0.29
C GLN A 370 -35.03 -39.24 -0.77
N LYS A 371 -33.74 -39.03 -0.49
CA LYS A 371 -32.68 -40.00 -0.82
C LYS A 371 -32.85 -41.32 -0.07
N ARG A 372 -33.24 -41.29 1.21
CA ARG A 372 -33.50 -42.49 2.01
C ARG A 372 -34.72 -43.25 1.50
N GLU A 373 -35.80 -42.56 1.15
CA GLU A 373 -36.98 -43.17 0.54
C GLU A 373 -36.63 -43.86 -0.79
N TYR A 374 -35.89 -43.18 -1.67
CA TYR A 374 -35.44 -43.76 -2.93
C TYR A 374 -34.57 -45.00 -2.71
N GLN A 375 -33.66 -44.98 -1.74
CA GLN A 375 -32.86 -46.14 -1.36
C GLN A 375 -33.72 -47.31 -0.84
N GLN A 376 -34.74 -47.05 -0.02
CA GLN A 376 -35.65 -48.10 0.45
C GLN A 376 -36.43 -48.74 -0.70
N VAL A 377 -36.98 -47.93 -1.61
CA VAL A 377 -37.71 -48.41 -2.81
C VAL A 377 -36.81 -49.24 -3.71
N THR A 378 -35.58 -48.77 -4.00
CA THR A 378 -34.63 -49.53 -4.82
C THR A 378 -34.24 -50.87 -4.18
N VAL A 379 -34.09 -50.93 -2.85
CA VAL A 379 -33.83 -52.19 -2.12
C VAL A 379 -35.02 -53.13 -2.15
N THR A 380 -36.25 -52.62 -2.05
CA THR A 380 -37.47 -53.46 -2.15
C THR A 380 -37.66 -54.02 -3.55
N ILE A 381 -37.39 -53.22 -4.58
CA ILE A 381 -37.46 -53.66 -5.99
C ILE A 381 -36.35 -54.67 -6.31
N ALA A 382 -35.15 -54.52 -5.73
CA ALA A 382 -34.02 -55.42 -5.96
C ALA A 382 -34.12 -56.76 -5.21
N ASN A 383 -35.02 -56.89 -4.22
CA ASN A 383 -35.24 -58.10 -3.43
C ASN A 383 -36.75 -58.43 -3.37
N PRO A 384 -37.39 -58.80 -4.50
CA PRO A 384 -38.75 -59.29 -4.47
C PRO A 384 -38.74 -60.70 -3.85
N ASN A 385 -39.55 -60.91 -2.80
CA ASN A 385 -39.78 -62.22 -2.22
C ASN A 385 -40.31 -63.23 -3.25
#